data_AF-A0A1H7U7R6-F1
#
_entry.id   AF-A0A1H7U7R6-F1
#
_cell.length_a   1.000
_cell.length_b   1.000
_cell.length_c   1.000
_cell.angle_alpha   90.00
_cell.angle_beta   90.00
_cell.angle_gamma   90.00
#
_symmetry.space_group_name_H-M   'P 1'
#
loop_
_entity.id
_entity.type
_entity.pdbx_description
1 polymer ?
#
loop_
_entity_poly.entity_id
_entity_poly.type
_entity_poly.pdbx_seq_one_letter_code
_entity_poly.pdbx_strand_id
1 'polypeptide(L)'
;MKQIVLAIVCSFSLLGMSQSTDLTSQLYDTYENYKEISIGKRRIKRADIQPLINNYASNEKFKVATVGKSIGGKDLSLISIGSGKTNVFLWSQMHGDEPTATQAIFDILNFFNSPDFKVEKEAILANLTVHFLPMLNPDGAELFQRRNLLGVDINRDALRLQSPESRTLKRVRDSLNADFGFNLHDQSTYYNAERTEKPATISYLAPAYNYEKDINETRGNAMKIIVFMNDILQKYAPGQVGRYNDDFEPRAFGDNIQKWGTSTILIESGGYPEDIEKQEIRKLNYTSILSAIYTIAKKSYETISIEEYEKIPENDRKLFDLKITGVNYNLMGNNYTIDLGINQVEVDYPEHNTFWYSSRVLDQGDLSTYYGYETLDASEYTIQQAKAYPRTLNSLAEVKALNFKDLLQQGYGFVRMAKIPSSEINSPFPIHLIGPKYKMPELKLEPGINPTFFLEKEGKVEYAVINGFLVDLKTGTINVPNGMIYN
;
A
#
# COMPACT_ATOMS: atom_id res chain seq x y z
N MET A 1 -37.51 -71.94 -31.01
CA MET A 1 -36.38 -71.17 -31.58
C MET A 1 -36.50 -69.73 -31.14
N LYS A 2 -35.60 -69.27 -30.27
CA LYS A 2 -35.15 -67.88 -30.05
C LYS A 2 -34.42 -67.84 -28.69
N GLN A 3 -33.10 -67.96 -28.72
CA GLN A 3 -32.23 -67.52 -27.63
C GLN A 3 -31.67 -66.16 -28.06
N ILE A 4 -31.90 -65.14 -27.24
CA ILE A 4 -31.35 -63.79 -27.41
C ILE A 4 -30.12 -63.72 -26.51
N VAL A 5 -28.96 -63.52 -27.13
CA VAL A 5 -27.71 -63.13 -26.47
C VAL A 5 -27.69 -61.61 -26.44
N LEU A 6 -27.62 -61.01 -25.25
CA LEU A 6 -27.42 -59.58 -25.07
C LEU A 6 -26.06 -59.36 -24.40
N ALA A 7 -25.07 -58.97 -25.20
CA ALA A 7 -23.80 -58.44 -24.73
C ALA A 7 -23.96 -56.92 -24.55
N ILE A 8 -23.89 -56.46 -23.30
CA ILE A 8 -23.88 -55.03 -22.96
C ILE A 8 -22.46 -54.52 -23.15
N VAL A 9 -22.27 -53.67 -24.15
CA VAL A 9 -21.05 -52.86 -24.33
C VAL A 9 -21.21 -51.60 -23.48
N CYS A 10 -20.41 -51.49 -22.42
CA CYS A 10 -20.25 -50.25 -21.66
C CYS A 10 -19.48 -49.22 -22.49
N SER A 11 -20.18 -48.26 -23.08
CA SER A 11 -19.57 -47.03 -23.59
C SER A 11 -19.50 -46.02 -22.44
N PHE A 12 -18.33 -45.92 -21.81
CA PHE A 12 -17.98 -44.76 -20.98
C PHE A 12 -17.81 -43.54 -21.89
N SER A 13 -18.83 -42.70 -21.98
CA SER A 13 -18.68 -41.33 -22.45
C SER A 13 -17.98 -40.52 -21.36
N LEU A 14 -16.65 -40.42 -21.46
CA LEU A 14 -15.86 -39.39 -20.80
C LEU A 14 -16.31 -38.04 -21.36
N LEU A 15 -17.28 -37.41 -20.69
CA LEU A 15 -17.50 -35.97 -20.79
C LEU A 15 -16.26 -35.32 -20.16
N GLY A 16 -15.28 -35.01 -21.00
CA GLY A 16 -14.23 -34.07 -20.64
C GLY A 16 -14.88 -32.72 -20.36
N MET A 17 -15.14 -32.43 -19.08
CA MET A 17 -15.36 -31.06 -18.65
C MET A 17 -14.03 -30.33 -18.88
N SER A 18 -13.90 -29.69 -20.04
CA SER A 18 -12.94 -28.63 -20.23
C SER A 18 -13.30 -27.54 -19.22
N GLN A 19 -12.64 -27.54 -18.07
CA GLN A 19 -12.56 -26.32 -17.26
C GLN A 19 -11.75 -25.35 -18.10
N SER A 20 -12.44 -24.46 -18.81
CA SER A 20 -11.83 -23.19 -19.21
C SER A 20 -11.53 -22.45 -17.91
N THR A 21 -10.34 -22.68 -17.36
CA THR A 21 -9.83 -21.89 -16.25
C THR A 21 -9.82 -20.43 -16.69
N ASP A 22 -10.57 -19.59 -15.97
CA ASP A 22 -10.60 -18.14 -16.17
C ASP A 22 -9.18 -17.59 -15.98
N LEU A 23 -8.59 -17.04 -17.06
CA LEU A 23 -7.22 -16.48 -17.05
C LEU A 23 -7.01 -15.57 -15.85
N THR A 24 -8.02 -14.75 -15.51
CA THR A 24 -7.92 -13.79 -14.41
C THR A 24 -7.68 -14.46 -13.05
N SER A 25 -8.22 -15.67 -12.86
CA SER A 25 -7.98 -16.43 -11.63
C SER A 25 -6.57 -17.02 -11.61
N GLN A 26 -6.12 -17.51 -12.77
CA GLN A 26 -4.77 -18.06 -12.90
C GLN A 26 -3.68 -17.00 -12.70
N LEU A 27 -3.92 -15.73 -13.05
CA LEU A 27 -2.98 -14.63 -12.81
C LEU A 27 -2.64 -14.50 -11.32
N TYR A 28 -3.64 -14.53 -10.43
CA TYR A 28 -3.39 -14.43 -8.99
C TYR A 28 -2.71 -15.69 -8.46
N ASP A 29 -3.18 -16.88 -8.87
CA ASP A 29 -2.70 -18.16 -8.35
C ASP A 29 -1.26 -18.48 -8.77
N THR A 30 -0.83 -17.98 -9.94
CA THR A 30 0.52 -18.23 -10.49
C THR A 30 1.49 -17.06 -10.28
N TYR A 31 1.10 -16.02 -9.55
CA TYR A 31 1.87 -14.80 -9.33
C TYR A 31 3.34 -15.04 -8.95
N GLU A 32 3.61 -15.99 -8.03
CA GLU A 32 4.96 -16.26 -7.53
C GLU A 32 5.95 -16.69 -8.64
N ASN A 33 5.46 -17.19 -9.78
CA ASN A 33 6.31 -17.53 -10.92
C ASN A 33 6.85 -16.29 -11.66
N TYR A 34 6.23 -15.12 -11.46
CA TYR A 34 6.53 -13.88 -12.18
C TYR A 34 7.07 -12.78 -11.27
N LYS A 35 6.99 -12.96 -9.95
CA LYS A 35 7.50 -12.00 -8.98
C LYS A 35 8.99 -11.74 -9.19
N GLU A 36 9.35 -10.48 -9.39
CA GLU A 36 10.73 -10.04 -9.43
C GLU A 36 11.32 -10.05 -8.01
N ILE A 37 12.33 -10.89 -7.79
CA ILE A 37 12.92 -11.14 -6.47
C ILE A 37 14.00 -10.12 -6.07
N SER A 38 14.59 -9.40 -7.03
CA SER A 38 15.64 -8.41 -6.74
C SER A 38 15.11 -7.13 -6.12
N ILE A 39 13.81 -6.86 -6.25
CA ILE A 39 13.09 -5.76 -5.59
C ILE A 39 12.00 -6.36 -4.69
N GLY A 40 12.17 -6.24 -3.37
CA GLY A 40 11.23 -6.82 -2.39
C GLY A 40 10.93 -5.92 -1.21
N LYS A 41 11.41 -4.67 -1.25
CA LYS A 41 11.16 -3.63 -0.25
C LYS A 41 10.52 -2.45 -0.92
N ARG A 42 9.68 -1.70 -0.21
CA ARG A 42 8.99 -0.54 -0.78
C ARG A 42 9.93 0.63 -1.08
N ARG A 43 11.06 0.78 -0.40
CA ARG A 43 12.03 1.87 -0.67
C ARG A 43 12.95 1.57 -1.86
N ILE A 44 12.36 1.34 -3.04
CA ILE A 44 13.09 1.11 -4.29
C ILE A 44 13.65 2.41 -4.87
N LYS A 45 14.87 2.34 -5.37
CA LYS A 45 15.59 3.45 -5.96
C LYS A 45 15.82 3.22 -7.45
N ARG A 46 16.26 4.28 -8.14
CA ARG A 46 16.51 4.18 -9.59
C ARG A 46 17.61 3.17 -9.92
N ALA A 47 18.58 3.03 -9.01
CA ALA A 47 19.68 2.08 -9.11
C ALA A 47 19.20 0.62 -9.04
N ASP A 48 18.14 0.32 -8.27
CA ASP A 48 17.63 -1.04 -8.11
C ASP A 48 16.92 -1.53 -9.38
N ILE A 49 16.24 -0.63 -10.09
CA ILE A 49 15.48 -0.97 -11.30
C ILE A 49 16.29 -0.83 -12.61
N GLN A 50 17.44 -0.14 -12.60
CA GLN A 50 18.26 0.03 -13.82
C GLN A 50 18.72 -1.30 -14.43
N PRO A 51 19.22 -2.29 -13.64
CA PRO A 51 19.60 -3.59 -14.19
C PRO A 51 18.44 -4.30 -14.88
N LEU A 52 17.23 -4.23 -14.29
CA LEU A 52 16.02 -4.81 -14.87
C LEU A 52 15.67 -4.17 -16.21
N ILE A 53 15.70 -2.83 -16.28
CA ILE A 53 15.48 -2.09 -17.54
C ILE A 53 16.49 -2.50 -18.62
N ASN A 54 17.77 -2.67 -18.26
CA ASN A 54 18.82 -3.09 -19.20
C ASN A 54 18.59 -4.52 -19.73
N ASN A 55 18.07 -5.41 -18.89
CA ASN A 55 17.73 -6.77 -19.30
C ASN A 55 16.62 -6.77 -20.37
N TYR A 56 15.57 -5.96 -20.17
CA TYR A 56 14.53 -5.82 -21.21
C TYR A 56 15.04 -5.10 -22.45
N ALA A 57 15.95 -4.13 -22.33
CA ALA A 57 16.56 -3.47 -23.47
C ALA A 57 17.38 -4.42 -24.36
N SER A 58 17.89 -5.51 -23.78
CA SER A 58 18.64 -6.56 -24.50
C SER A 58 17.74 -7.66 -25.08
N ASN A 59 16.42 -7.57 -24.89
CA ASN A 59 15.45 -8.57 -25.32
C ASN A 59 14.59 -8.02 -26.46
N GLU A 60 14.65 -8.65 -27.63
CA GLU A 60 13.98 -8.19 -28.85
C GLU A 60 12.45 -8.13 -28.75
N LYS A 61 11.84 -8.82 -27.78
CA LYS A 61 10.40 -8.70 -27.50
C LYS A 61 10.01 -7.31 -27.01
N PHE A 62 10.94 -6.57 -26.40
CA PHE A 62 10.69 -5.29 -25.77
C PHE A 62 11.42 -4.17 -26.50
N LYS A 63 10.76 -3.02 -26.60
CA LYS A 63 11.37 -1.78 -27.05
C LYS A 63 11.58 -0.86 -25.85
N VAL A 64 12.83 -0.62 -25.50
CA VAL A 64 13.21 0.28 -24.41
C VAL A 64 13.78 1.58 -24.98
N ALA A 65 13.27 2.72 -24.53
CA ALA A 65 13.75 4.04 -24.93
C ALA A 65 13.88 4.97 -23.73
N THR A 66 14.97 5.74 -23.67
CA THR A 66 15.05 6.90 -22.77
C THR A 66 14.19 8.00 -23.35
N VAL A 67 13.11 8.34 -22.64
CA VAL A 67 12.11 9.32 -23.10
C VAL A 67 12.28 10.66 -22.44
N GLY A 68 13.11 10.81 -21.42
CA GLY A 68 13.37 12.09 -20.76
C GLY A 68 14.40 11.94 -19.64
N LYS A 69 14.60 13.03 -18.89
CA LYS A 69 15.45 13.06 -17.71
C LYS A 69 14.71 13.77 -16.57
N SER A 70 14.97 13.35 -15.34
CA SER A 70 14.54 14.07 -14.14
C SER A 70 15.36 15.35 -13.93
N ILE A 71 14.99 16.17 -12.96
CA ILE A 71 15.74 17.38 -12.57
C ILE A 71 17.20 17.04 -12.21
N GLY A 72 17.41 15.96 -11.45
CA GLY A 72 18.72 15.42 -11.10
C GLY A 72 19.44 14.70 -12.25
N GLY A 73 18.92 14.75 -13.47
CA GLY A 73 19.56 14.20 -14.67
C GLY A 73 19.42 12.69 -14.87
N LYS A 74 18.62 12.00 -14.04
CA LYS A 74 18.38 10.56 -14.13
C LYS A 74 17.46 10.23 -15.29
N ASP A 75 17.75 9.16 -16.03
CA ASP A 75 16.99 8.76 -17.20
C ASP A 75 15.60 8.22 -16.84
N LEU A 76 14.60 8.70 -17.59
CA LEU A 76 13.22 8.21 -17.59
C LEU A 76 13.07 7.23 -18.76
N SER A 77 12.78 5.97 -18.47
CA SER A 77 12.75 4.89 -19.47
C SER A 77 11.32 4.45 -19.76
N LEU A 78 10.95 4.39 -21.04
CA LEU A 78 9.71 3.80 -21.53
C LEU A 78 10.01 2.40 -22.06
N ILE A 79 9.31 1.39 -21.53
CA ILE A 79 9.39 -0.01 -21.97
C ILE A 79 8.10 -0.33 -22.71
N SER A 80 8.19 -0.84 -23.93
CA SER A 80 7.01 -1.15 -24.75
C SER A 80 7.03 -2.60 -25.25
N ILE A 81 5.87 -3.22 -25.35
CA ILE A 81 5.68 -4.57 -25.90
C ILE A 81 4.38 -4.67 -26.68
N GLY A 82 4.36 -5.48 -27.73
CA GLY A 82 3.19 -5.70 -28.58
C GLY A 82 3.25 -4.91 -29.88
N SER A 83 2.28 -5.17 -30.74
CA SER A 83 2.18 -4.58 -32.08
C SER A 83 0.75 -4.16 -32.45
N GLY A 84 -0.17 -4.30 -31.51
CA GLY A 84 -1.56 -3.94 -31.71
C GLY A 84 -1.81 -2.44 -31.78
N LYS A 85 -2.95 -2.05 -32.37
CA LYS A 85 -3.27 -0.65 -32.66
C LYS A 85 -3.70 0.15 -31.43
N THR A 86 -4.20 -0.52 -30.40
CA THR A 86 -4.66 0.13 -29.16
C THR A 86 -3.48 0.32 -28.21
N ASN A 87 -3.20 1.56 -27.84
CA ASN A 87 -2.09 1.93 -26.97
C ASN A 87 -2.56 2.00 -25.52
N VAL A 88 -1.95 1.18 -24.66
CA VAL A 88 -2.19 1.17 -23.22
C VAL A 88 -0.96 1.73 -22.52
N PHE A 89 -1.10 2.84 -21.81
CA PHE A 89 0.02 3.52 -21.16
C PHE A 89 -0.09 3.48 -19.64
N LEU A 90 0.92 2.93 -18.97
CA LEU A 90 1.02 2.85 -17.52
C LEU A 90 2.19 3.70 -17.04
N TRP A 91 1.97 4.48 -15.99
CA TRP A 91 3.04 5.22 -15.32
C TRP A 91 2.91 5.11 -13.81
N SER A 92 4.06 4.97 -13.14
CA SER A 92 4.14 4.85 -11.69
C SER A 92 5.18 5.79 -11.10
N GLN A 93 5.14 5.95 -9.77
CA GLN A 93 6.04 6.79 -8.98
C GLN A 93 6.18 8.20 -9.57
N MET A 94 5.05 8.85 -9.87
CA MET A 94 5.07 10.30 -10.07
C MET A 94 5.26 11.03 -8.73
N HIS A 95 4.82 10.41 -7.65
CA HIS A 95 5.30 10.66 -6.30
C HIS A 95 6.37 9.64 -5.96
N GLY A 96 7.49 10.10 -5.39
CA GLY A 96 8.66 9.24 -5.17
C GLY A 96 8.47 8.18 -4.08
N ASP A 97 7.61 8.47 -3.11
CA ASP A 97 7.25 7.63 -1.95
C ASP A 97 6.12 6.62 -2.24
N GLU A 98 5.73 6.43 -3.51
CA GLU A 98 4.62 5.56 -3.93
C GLU A 98 5.09 4.39 -4.84
N PRO A 99 5.88 3.45 -4.30
CA PRO A 99 6.67 2.45 -5.04
C PRO A 99 5.91 1.18 -5.46
N THR A 100 4.71 0.96 -4.93
CA THR A 100 4.06 -0.37 -4.96
C THR A 100 3.83 -0.85 -6.38
N ALA A 101 3.25 0.02 -7.21
CA ALA A 101 2.91 -0.34 -8.59
C ALA A 101 4.15 -0.42 -9.49
N THR A 102 5.25 0.28 -9.18
CA THR A 102 6.52 0.10 -9.90
C THR A 102 7.02 -1.32 -9.76
N GLN A 103 6.95 -1.91 -8.55
CA GLN A 103 7.30 -3.31 -8.34
C GLN A 103 6.38 -4.24 -9.16
N ALA A 104 5.07 -3.98 -9.16
CA ALA A 104 4.11 -4.76 -9.93
C ALA A 104 4.35 -4.67 -11.45
N ILE A 105 4.80 -3.53 -11.98
CA ILE A 105 5.19 -3.39 -13.39
C ILE A 105 6.27 -4.40 -13.77
N PHE A 106 7.29 -4.59 -12.92
CA PHE A 106 8.34 -5.57 -13.21
C PHE A 106 7.83 -7.02 -13.15
N ASP A 107 6.86 -7.31 -12.29
CA ASP A 107 6.18 -8.62 -12.27
C ASP A 107 5.38 -8.86 -13.57
N ILE A 108 4.69 -7.82 -14.05
CA ILE A 108 3.94 -7.85 -15.31
C ILE A 108 4.89 -8.06 -16.50
N LEU A 109 6.03 -7.38 -16.52
CA LEU A 109 7.05 -7.56 -17.55
C LEU A 109 7.63 -8.98 -17.54
N ASN A 110 7.84 -9.57 -16.35
CA ASN A 110 8.24 -10.97 -16.20
C ASN A 110 7.17 -11.95 -16.72
N PHE A 111 5.89 -11.70 -16.43
CA PHE A 111 4.79 -12.47 -17.02
C PHE A 111 4.80 -12.41 -18.56
N PHE A 112 4.98 -11.23 -19.14
CA PHE A 112 5.07 -11.10 -20.60
C PHE A 112 6.30 -11.80 -21.19
N ASN A 113 7.41 -11.81 -20.45
CA ASN A 113 8.64 -12.46 -20.93
C ASN A 113 8.62 -13.99 -20.79
N SER A 114 7.81 -14.53 -19.87
CA SER A 114 7.72 -15.98 -19.60
C SER A 114 7.23 -16.79 -20.82
N PRO A 115 7.45 -18.12 -20.84
CA PRO A 115 6.90 -19.00 -21.88
C PRO A 115 5.41 -19.36 -21.66
N ASP A 116 4.88 -19.13 -20.46
CA ASP A 116 3.51 -19.52 -20.06
C ASP A 116 2.44 -18.67 -20.76
N PHE A 117 1.16 -19.07 -20.72
CA PHE A 117 0.02 -18.27 -21.24
C PHE A 117 0.23 -17.75 -22.68
N LYS A 118 0.86 -18.56 -23.52
CA LYS A 118 1.28 -18.14 -24.87
C LYS A 118 0.09 -17.63 -25.70
N VAL A 119 -1.02 -18.36 -25.70
CA VAL A 119 -2.21 -18.03 -26.51
C VAL A 119 -2.83 -16.71 -26.04
N GLU A 120 -2.94 -16.51 -24.73
CA GLU A 120 -3.52 -15.32 -24.13
C GLU A 120 -2.63 -14.10 -24.36
N LYS A 121 -1.31 -14.24 -24.16
CA LYS A 121 -0.35 -13.15 -24.42
C LYS A 121 -0.28 -12.79 -25.90
N GLU A 122 -0.29 -13.76 -26.81
CA GLU A 122 -0.34 -13.49 -28.26
C GLU A 122 -1.62 -12.72 -28.61
N ALA A 123 -2.77 -13.12 -28.06
CA ALA A 123 -4.03 -12.41 -28.27
C ALA A 123 -4.00 -10.98 -27.69
N ILE A 124 -3.40 -10.78 -26.51
CA ILE A 124 -3.21 -9.45 -25.91
C ILE A 124 -2.33 -8.58 -26.82
N LEU A 125 -1.13 -9.05 -27.15
CA LEU A 125 -0.10 -8.27 -27.84
C LEU A 125 -0.38 -8.06 -29.33
N ALA A 126 -1.26 -8.85 -29.94
CA ALA A 126 -1.76 -8.62 -31.29
C ALA A 126 -2.80 -7.48 -31.35
N ASN A 127 -3.53 -7.23 -30.27
CA ASN A 127 -4.55 -6.18 -30.19
C ASN A 127 -4.01 -4.90 -29.53
N LEU A 128 -3.08 -5.04 -28.59
CA LEU A 128 -2.54 -3.95 -27.80
C LEU A 128 -1.04 -3.73 -28.06
N THR A 129 -0.62 -2.48 -27.96
CA THR A 129 0.76 -2.11 -27.62
C THR A 129 0.74 -1.54 -26.21
N VAL A 130 1.48 -2.16 -25.29
CA VAL A 130 1.49 -1.79 -23.87
C VAL A 130 2.79 -1.08 -23.55
N HIS A 131 2.70 0.09 -22.93
CA HIS A 131 3.80 0.99 -22.61
C HIS A 131 3.89 1.23 -21.11
N PHE A 132 5.08 1.04 -20.55
CA PHE A 132 5.36 1.21 -19.12
C PHE A 132 6.39 2.32 -18.94
N LEU A 133 6.07 3.31 -18.11
CA LEU A 133 7.01 4.29 -17.55
C LEU A 133 7.17 3.99 -16.05
N PRO A 134 8.10 3.10 -15.66
CA PRO A 134 8.09 2.50 -14.32
C PRO A 134 8.50 3.44 -13.20
N MET A 135 9.11 4.59 -13.48
CA MET A 135 9.50 5.55 -12.44
C MET A 135 9.60 6.93 -13.04
N LEU A 136 8.55 7.75 -12.87
CA LEU A 136 8.51 9.11 -13.42
C LEU A 136 9.33 10.10 -12.59
N ASN A 137 9.38 9.94 -11.26
CA ASN A 137 10.08 10.81 -10.31
C ASN A 137 11.22 10.08 -9.59
N PRO A 138 12.30 9.71 -10.30
CA PRO A 138 13.41 9.00 -9.69
C PRO A 138 14.14 9.83 -8.63
N ASP A 139 14.11 11.17 -8.70
CA ASP A 139 14.72 12.02 -7.66
C ASP A 139 13.92 12.01 -6.37
N GLY A 140 12.59 12.03 -6.44
CA GLY A 140 11.74 11.84 -5.27
C GLY A 140 11.91 10.45 -4.65
N ALA A 141 12.08 9.41 -5.49
CA ALA A 141 12.27 8.04 -5.02
C ALA A 141 13.59 7.87 -4.23
N GLU A 142 14.68 8.52 -4.65
CA GLU A 142 15.95 8.51 -3.89
C GLU A 142 15.80 9.06 -2.47
N LEU A 143 14.89 10.02 -2.29
CA LEU A 143 14.62 10.72 -1.03
C LEU A 143 13.35 10.21 -0.31
N PHE A 144 12.74 9.14 -0.84
CA PHE A 144 11.45 8.60 -0.41
C PHE A 144 10.42 9.71 -0.06
N GLN A 145 10.20 10.61 -1.03
CA GLN A 145 9.30 11.76 -0.85
C GLN A 145 8.35 11.94 -2.02
N ARG A 146 7.18 12.52 -1.73
CA ARG A 146 6.16 12.84 -2.73
C ARG A 146 6.63 13.73 -3.87
N ARG A 147 7.36 14.81 -3.55
CA ARG A 147 7.69 15.87 -4.52
C ARG A 147 8.98 15.56 -5.29
N ASN A 148 9.14 16.12 -6.48
CA ASN A 148 10.43 16.03 -7.18
C ASN A 148 11.51 16.91 -6.51
N LEU A 149 12.71 16.94 -7.11
CA LEU A 149 13.85 17.67 -6.55
C LEU A 149 13.65 19.19 -6.44
N LEU A 150 12.73 19.78 -7.23
CA LEU A 150 12.35 21.20 -7.15
C LEU A 150 11.30 21.46 -6.05
N GLY A 151 10.78 20.43 -5.40
CA GLY A 151 9.66 20.55 -4.48
C GLY A 151 8.31 20.72 -5.20
N VAL A 152 8.21 20.34 -6.48
CA VAL A 152 6.93 20.32 -7.21
C VAL A 152 6.25 18.97 -7.02
N ASP A 153 4.96 19.01 -6.68
CA ASP A 153 4.08 17.84 -6.81
C ASP A 153 3.76 17.71 -8.31
N ILE A 154 4.32 16.68 -8.97
CA ILE A 154 4.14 16.47 -10.40
C ILE A 154 2.65 16.30 -10.72
N ASN A 155 1.87 15.65 -9.84
CA ASN A 155 0.42 15.50 -9.98
C ASN A 155 -0.36 16.77 -9.64
N ARG A 156 0.29 17.94 -9.60
CA ARG A 156 -0.32 19.28 -9.53
C ARG A 156 0.28 20.24 -10.57
N ASP A 157 0.94 19.69 -11.59
CA ASP A 157 1.71 20.44 -12.60
C ASP A 157 1.25 20.17 -14.05
N ALA A 158 0.07 19.57 -14.27
CA ALA A 158 -0.39 19.18 -15.60
C ALA A 158 -0.72 20.36 -16.54
N LEU A 159 -1.05 21.53 -15.99
CA LEU A 159 -1.39 22.72 -16.79
C LEU A 159 -0.17 23.51 -17.25
N ARG A 160 0.85 23.62 -16.39
CA ARG A 160 2.03 24.47 -16.64
C ARG A 160 3.25 23.68 -17.07
N LEU A 161 3.32 22.39 -16.73
CA LEU A 161 4.41 21.49 -17.09
C LEU A 161 5.78 22.08 -16.68
N GLN A 162 5.85 22.61 -15.45
CA GLN A 162 7.03 23.30 -14.93
C GLN A 162 8.23 22.36 -14.80
N SER A 163 8.00 21.10 -14.43
CA SER A 163 9.08 20.13 -14.27
C SER A 163 9.41 19.35 -15.56
N PRO A 164 10.67 18.89 -15.74
CA PRO A 164 11.03 18.04 -16.87
C PRO A 164 10.29 16.69 -16.86
N GLU A 165 9.96 16.16 -15.68
CA GLU A 165 9.13 14.96 -15.51
C GLU A 165 7.71 15.23 -16.05
N SER A 166 7.06 16.32 -15.65
CA SER A 166 5.73 16.73 -16.14
C SER A 166 5.70 16.87 -17.67
N ARG A 167 6.69 17.56 -18.26
CA ARG A 167 6.83 17.69 -19.71
C ARG A 167 7.03 16.34 -20.40
N THR A 168 7.79 15.44 -19.78
CA THR A 168 8.03 14.10 -20.32
C THR A 168 6.74 13.29 -20.32
N LEU A 169 6.01 13.26 -19.21
CA LEU A 169 4.74 12.53 -19.12
C LEU A 169 3.74 13.01 -20.18
N LYS A 170 3.55 14.33 -20.30
CA LYS A 170 2.67 14.91 -21.34
C LYS A 170 3.08 14.49 -22.75
N ARG A 171 4.35 14.68 -23.10
CA ARG A 171 4.87 14.39 -24.44
C ARG A 171 4.78 12.90 -24.78
N VAL A 172 5.11 12.01 -23.84
CA VAL A 172 5.01 10.57 -24.03
C VAL A 172 3.56 10.21 -24.33
N ARG A 173 2.63 10.59 -23.46
CA ARG A 173 1.20 10.33 -23.65
C ARG A 173 0.69 10.85 -25.00
N ASP A 174 1.04 12.08 -25.39
CA ASP A 174 0.63 12.64 -26.68
C ASP A 174 1.23 11.88 -27.87
N SER A 175 2.51 11.51 -27.78
CA SER A 175 3.21 10.78 -28.84
C SER A 175 2.66 9.38 -29.08
N LEU A 176 2.11 8.76 -28.03
CA LEU A 176 1.46 7.45 -28.11
C LEU A 176 0.00 7.56 -28.58
N ASN A 177 -0.60 8.75 -28.49
CA ASN A 177 -2.05 8.93 -28.58
C ASN A 177 -2.80 7.86 -27.77
N ALA A 178 -2.41 7.71 -26.49
CA ALA A 178 -2.82 6.58 -25.66
C ALA A 178 -4.35 6.48 -25.52
N ASP A 179 -4.90 5.32 -25.85
CA ASP A 179 -6.34 5.01 -25.75
C ASP A 179 -6.74 4.75 -24.28
N PHE A 180 -5.87 4.07 -23.54
CA PHE A 180 -6.04 3.75 -22.12
C PHE A 180 -4.83 4.18 -21.30
N GLY A 181 -5.08 4.65 -20.09
CA GLY A 181 -4.06 5.14 -19.16
C GLY A 181 -4.22 4.54 -17.77
N PHE A 182 -3.12 4.12 -17.14
CA PHE A 182 -3.10 3.70 -15.74
C PHE A 182 -2.22 4.65 -14.93
N ASN A 183 -2.86 5.42 -14.05
CA ASN A 183 -2.25 6.34 -13.11
C ASN A 183 -2.02 5.62 -11.78
N LEU A 184 -0.78 5.20 -11.52
CA LEU A 184 -0.49 4.27 -10.44
C LEU A 184 0.12 5.00 -9.23
N HIS A 185 -0.59 4.97 -8.09
CA HIS A 185 -0.27 5.69 -6.84
C HIS A 185 -0.33 4.76 -5.62
N ASP A 186 0.14 5.29 -4.50
CA ASP A 186 -0.11 4.75 -3.16
C ASP A 186 -0.93 5.75 -2.35
N GLN A 187 -1.77 5.24 -1.45
CA GLN A 187 -2.50 6.05 -0.48
C GLN A 187 -2.10 5.70 0.95
N SER A 188 -2.58 6.52 1.90
CA SER A 188 -2.41 6.24 3.32
C SER A 188 -3.00 4.88 3.70
N THR A 189 -2.32 4.14 4.57
CA THR A 189 -2.83 2.88 5.14
C THR A 189 -4.04 3.08 6.05
N TYR A 190 -4.40 4.33 6.39
CA TYR A 190 -5.52 4.65 7.29
C TYR A 190 -6.86 4.82 6.58
N TYR A 191 -6.93 4.53 5.28
CA TYR A 191 -8.20 4.46 4.55
C TYR A 191 -8.84 3.08 4.69
N ASN A 192 -10.15 3.07 4.89
CA ASN A 192 -11.02 1.89 4.88
C ASN A 192 -12.10 2.02 3.80
N ALA A 193 -12.63 0.90 3.32
CA ALA A 193 -13.85 0.95 2.51
C ALA A 193 -15.00 1.47 3.40
N GLU A 194 -15.77 2.44 2.89
CA GLU A 194 -16.76 3.19 3.67
C GLU A 194 -17.66 2.25 4.48
N ARG A 195 -17.87 2.58 5.75
CA ARG A 195 -18.74 1.83 6.69
C ARG A 195 -18.29 0.39 6.98
N THR A 196 -17.04 0.05 6.68
CA THR A 196 -16.44 -1.23 7.06
C THR A 196 -15.12 -1.02 7.79
N GLU A 197 -14.72 -2.00 8.58
CA GLU A 197 -13.39 -2.05 9.23
C GLU A 197 -12.26 -2.45 8.27
N LYS A 198 -12.61 -2.82 7.04
CA LYS A 198 -11.67 -3.37 6.08
C LYS A 198 -10.85 -2.24 5.45
N PRO A 199 -9.51 -2.36 5.40
CA PRO A 199 -8.70 -1.34 4.77
C PRO A 199 -9.04 -1.24 3.28
N ALA A 200 -8.99 -0.01 2.76
CA ALA A 200 -9.07 0.22 1.32
C ALA A 200 -7.69 -0.12 0.72
N THR A 201 -7.41 -1.43 0.62
CA THR A 201 -6.14 -1.96 0.14
C THR A 201 -5.86 -1.52 -1.29
N ILE A 202 -6.89 -1.59 -2.14
CA ILE A 202 -6.86 -1.01 -3.48
C ILE A 202 -8.02 -0.02 -3.58
N SER A 203 -7.78 1.15 -4.15
CA SER A 203 -8.85 2.05 -4.53
C SER A 203 -8.76 2.45 -5.99
N TYR A 204 -9.91 2.54 -6.62
CA TYR A 204 -10.00 2.92 -8.02
C TYR A 204 -10.63 4.30 -8.17
N LEU A 205 -10.28 4.95 -9.27
CA LEU A 205 -10.98 6.15 -9.73
C LEU A 205 -10.92 6.23 -11.25
N ALA A 206 -12.07 6.48 -11.88
CA ALA A 206 -12.15 7.04 -13.22
C ALA A 206 -12.18 8.58 -13.10
N PRO A 207 -11.05 9.27 -13.32
CA PRO A 207 -10.92 10.70 -13.02
C PRO A 207 -12.00 11.54 -13.72
N ALA A 208 -12.47 12.59 -13.05
CA ALA A 208 -13.32 13.57 -13.70
C ALA A 208 -12.49 14.37 -14.74
N TYR A 209 -13.16 14.90 -15.77
CA TYR A 209 -12.53 15.79 -16.76
C TYR A 209 -13.06 17.23 -16.71
N ASN A 210 -14.06 17.47 -15.87
CA ASN A 210 -14.69 18.77 -15.61
C ASN A 210 -15.33 18.79 -14.20
N TYR A 211 -15.75 19.97 -13.76
CA TYR A 211 -16.33 20.18 -12.43
C TYR A 211 -17.70 19.52 -12.28
N GLU A 212 -18.44 19.40 -13.37
CA GLU A 212 -19.77 18.77 -13.42
C GLU A 212 -19.70 17.24 -13.27
N LYS A 213 -18.50 16.66 -13.35
CA LYS A 213 -18.27 15.22 -13.31
C LYS A 213 -19.10 14.49 -14.36
N ASP A 214 -19.12 15.04 -15.58
CA ASP A 214 -19.80 14.42 -16.70
C ASP A 214 -19.17 13.07 -17.06
N ILE A 215 -19.94 12.20 -17.71
CA ILE A 215 -19.49 10.90 -18.21
C ILE A 215 -19.52 10.93 -19.73
N ASN A 216 -18.33 11.03 -20.34
CA ASN A 216 -18.14 10.82 -21.77
C ASN A 216 -17.71 9.37 -22.04
N GLU A 217 -17.48 9.03 -23.30
CA GLU A 217 -17.06 7.68 -23.71
C GLU A 217 -15.78 7.22 -22.99
N THR A 218 -14.76 8.08 -22.92
CA THR A 218 -13.47 7.70 -22.32
C THR A 218 -13.58 7.47 -20.81
N ARG A 219 -14.39 8.28 -20.10
CA ARG A 219 -14.57 8.12 -18.64
C ARG A 219 -15.45 6.90 -18.37
N GLY A 220 -16.50 6.70 -19.17
CA GLY A 220 -17.35 5.52 -19.09
C GLY A 220 -16.57 4.22 -19.33
N ASN A 221 -15.63 4.20 -20.28
CA ASN A 221 -14.76 3.04 -20.52
C ASN A 221 -13.87 2.75 -19.31
N ALA A 222 -13.28 3.78 -18.68
CA ALA A 222 -12.51 3.61 -17.45
C ALA A 222 -13.37 3.05 -16.30
N MET A 223 -14.59 3.56 -16.11
CA MET A 223 -15.54 3.05 -15.10
C MET A 223 -15.86 1.57 -15.31
N LYS A 224 -16.15 1.16 -16.55
CA LYS A 224 -16.44 -0.24 -16.90
C LYS A 224 -15.26 -1.17 -16.63
N ILE A 225 -14.05 -0.73 -16.94
CA ILE A 225 -12.82 -1.50 -16.65
C ILE A 225 -12.60 -1.60 -15.14
N ILE A 226 -12.88 -0.53 -14.38
CA ILE A 226 -12.80 -0.55 -12.92
C ILE A 226 -13.78 -1.57 -12.33
N VAL A 227 -15.02 -1.63 -12.83
CA VAL A 227 -15.99 -2.66 -12.42
C VAL A 227 -15.42 -4.06 -12.64
N PHE A 228 -14.86 -4.32 -13.83
CA PHE A 228 -14.22 -5.61 -14.12
C PHE A 228 -13.08 -5.93 -13.15
N MET A 229 -12.19 -4.98 -12.88
CA MET A 229 -11.08 -5.17 -11.93
C MET A 229 -11.58 -5.41 -10.51
N ASN A 230 -12.58 -4.65 -10.05
CA ASN A 230 -13.21 -4.84 -8.74
C ASN A 230 -13.76 -6.26 -8.61
N ASP A 231 -14.53 -6.74 -9.59
CA ASP A 231 -15.12 -8.10 -9.54
C ASP A 231 -14.05 -9.20 -9.42
N ILE A 232 -12.88 -9.01 -10.04
CA ILE A 232 -11.74 -9.91 -9.86
C ILE A 232 -11.14 -9.78 -8.46
N LEU A 233 -10.85 -8.56 -8.00
CA LEU A 233 -10.21 -8.36 -6.70
C LEU A 233 -11.10 -8.73 -5.51
N GLN A 234 -12.43 -8.66 -5.62
CA GLN A 234 -13.33 -9.12 -4.57
C GLN A 234 -13.17 -10.62 -4.24
N LYS A 235 -12.62 -11.42 -5.16
CA LYS A 235 -12.31 -12.84 -4.91
C LYS A 235 -11.13 -13.03 -3.94
N TYR A 236 -10.22 -12.06 -3.88
CA TYR A 236 -8.93 -12.18 -3.18
C TYR A 236 -8.80 -11.21 -1.99
N ALA A 237 -9.40 -10.03 -2.12
CA ALA A 237 -9.44 -8.99 -1.11
C ALA A 237 -10.89 -8.52 -0.88
N PRO A 238 -11.79 -9.41 -0.43
CA PRO A 238 -13.23 -9.13 -0.34
C PRO A 238 -13.50 -7.95 0.60
N GLY A 239 -14.18 -6.92 0.09
CA GLY A 239 -14.50 -5.69 0.81
C GLY A 239 -13.31 -4.77 1.10
N GLN A 240 -12.14 -5.02 0.48
CA GLN A 240 -10.93 -4.17 0.61
C GLN A 240 -10.66 -3.33 -0.66
N VAL A 241 -11.66 -3.25 -1.54
CA VAL A 241 -11.64 -2.39 -2.74
C VAL A 241 -12.60 -1.22 -2.51
N GLY A 242 -12.10 -0.01 -2.69
CA GLY A 242 -12.89 1.21 -2.59
C GLY A 242 -12.77 2.12 -3.81
N ARG A 243 -13.50 3.23 -3.79
CA ARG A 243 -13.46 4.30 -4.79
C ARG A 243 -12.88 5.57 -4.17
N TYR A 244 -11.87 6.14 -4.82
CA TYR A 244 -11.32 7.43 -4.40
C TYR A 244 -12.27 8.57 -4.78
N ASN A 245 -12.22 9.68 -4.03
CA ASN A 245 -13.02 10.86 -4.34
C ASN A 245 -12.72 11.34 -5.78
N ASP A 246 -13.77 11.59 -6.56
CA ASP A 246 -13.72 12.00 -7.96
C ASP A 246 -13.83 13.52 -8.18
N ASP A 247 -13.61 14.33 -7.15
CA ASP A 247 -13.49 15.78 -7.24
C ASP A 247 -12.45 16.19 -8.27
N PHE A 248 -12.89 17.03 -9.23
CA PHE A 248 -12.04 17.49 -10.31
C PHE A 248 -10.92 18.41 -9.80
N GLU A 249 -9.67 17.98 -9.95
CA GLU A 249 -8.48 18.78 -9.70
C GLU A 249 -7.85 19.16 -11.06
N PRO A 250 -8.07 20.39 -11.55
CA PRO A 250 -7.68 20.80 -12.90
C PRO A 250 -6.17 20.78 -13.14
N ARG A 251 -5.34 20.63 -12.10
CA ARG A 251 -3.89 20.53 -12.23
C ARG A 251 -3.35 19.10 -12.14
N ALA A 252 -4.20 18.11 -11.84
CA ALA A 252 -3.80 16.71 -11.75
C ALA A 252 -3.61 16.09 -13.13
N PHE A 253 -2.63 15.19 -13.25
CA PHE A 253 -2.37 14.51 -14.51
C PHE A 253 -3.45 13.48 -14.84
N GLY A 254 -4.02 12.78 -13.86
CA GLY A 254 -5.12 11.84 -14.08
C GLY A 254 -6.29 12.50 -14.81
N ASP A 255 -6.81 13.58 -14.23
CA ASP A 255 -7.91 14.39 -14.76
C ASP A 255 -7.61 14.98 -16.14
N ASN A 256 -6.38 15.49 -16.33
CA ASN A 256 -6.01 16.08 -17.61
C ASN A 256 -5.78 15.03 -18.70
N ILE A 257 -5.19 13.88 -18.40
CA ILE A 257 -5.03 12.78 -19.36
C ILE A 257 -6.40 12.21 -19.76
N GLN A 258 -7.34 12.13 -18.82
CA GLN A 258 -8.75 11.87 -19.09
C GLN A 258 -9.35 12.90 -20.04
N LYS A 259 -9.23 14.18 -19.69
CA LYS A 259 -9.73 15.31 -20.48
C LYS A 259 -9.14 15.39 -21.87
N TRP A 260 -7.88 15.01 -22.04
CA TRP A 260 -7.20 15.00 -23.33
C TRP A 260 -7.57 13.78 -24.19
N GLY A 261 -8.47 12.90 -23.75
CA GLY A 261 -9.06 11.84 -24.57
C GLY A 261 -8.57 10.41 -24.27
N THR A 262 -7.88 10.18 -23.15
CA THR A 262 -7.44 8.83 -22.75
C THR A 262 -8.39 8.26 -21.71
N SER A 263 -8.82 7.01 -21.84
CA SER A 263 -9.61 6.32 -20.80
C SER A 263 -8.71 6.01 -19.61
N THR A 264 -8.70 6.89 -18.62
CA THR A 264 -7.71 6.91 -17.53
C THR A 264 -8.29 6.24 -16.30
N ILE A 265 -7.51 5.33 -15.73
CA ILE A 265 -7.84 4.58 -14.54
C ILE A 265 -6.76 4.90 -13.52
N LEU A 266 -7.17 5.40 -12.37
CA LEU A 266 -6.29 5.61 -11.23
C LEU A 266 -6.41 4.40 -10.29
N ILE A 267 -5.26 3.90 -9.83
CA ILE A 267 -5.15 2.85 -8.82
C ILE A 267 -4.35 3.40 -7.64
N GLU A 268 -4.95 3.42 -6.46
CA GLU A 268 -4.30 3.76 -5.19
C GLU A 268 -3.99 2.49 -4.38
N SER A 269 -2.75 2.33 -3.94
CA SER A 269 -2.28 1.22 -3.11
C SER A 269 -2.24 1.62 -1.63
N GLY A 270 -3.21 1.16 -0.84
CA GLY A 270 -3.40 1.52 0.57
C GLY A 270 -2.61 0.63 1.54
N GLY A 271 -3.31 0.12 2.55
CA GLY A 271 -2.77 -0.80 3.56
C GLY A 271 -3.36 -2.19 3.47
N TYR A 272 -2.61 -3.17 3.98
CA TYR A 272 -3.03 -4.55 4.15
C TYR A 272 -2.40 -5.08 5.46
N PRO A 273 -3.12 -5.84 6.29
CA PRO A 273 -2.59 -6.33 7.56
C PRO A 273 -1.26 -7.07 7.39
N GLU A 274 -0.30 -6.76 8.26
CA GLU A 274 1.04 -7.40 8.30
C GLU A 274 1.87 -7.28 7.01
N ASP A 275 1.53 -6.36 6.11
CA ASP A 275 2.20 -6.19 4.81
C ASP A 275 2.97 -4.86 4.69
N ILE A 276 3.93 -4.65 5.60
CA ILE A 276 4.73 -3.42 5.67
C ILE A 276 5.40 -3.11 4.33
N GLU A 277 5.96 -4.12 3.66
CA GLU A 277 6.66 -3.98 2.38
C GLU A 277 5.72 -4.02 1.16
N LYS A 278 4.39 -4.03 1.39
CA LYS A 278 3.34 -3.97 0.37
C LYS A 278 3.41 -5.09 -0.68
N GLN A 279 3.81 -6.29 -0.29
CA GLN A 279 3.99 -7.44 -1.19
C GLN A 279 2.66 -8.10 -1.58
N GLU A 280 1.66 -8.15 -0.70
CA GLU A 280 0.31 -8.59 -1.09
C GLU A 280 -0.36 -7.53 -1.96
N ILE A 281 -0.19 -6.24 -1.62
CA ILE A 281 -0.73 -5.14 -2.43
C ILE A 281 -0.08 -5.08 -3.83
N ARG A 282 1.21 -5.39 -3.93
CA ARG A 282 1.94 -5.58 -5.21
C ARG A 282 1.30 -6.70 -6.05
N LYS A 283 0.98 -7.84 -5.44
CA LYS A 283 0.29 -8.96 -6.10
C LYS A 283 -1.12 -8.58 -6.59
N LEU A 284 -1.87 -7.82 -5.79
CA LEU A 284 -3.18 -7.30 -6.17
C LEU A 284 -3.08 -6.31 -7.34
N ASN A 285 -2.08 -5.42 -7.35
CA ASN A 285 -1.79 -4.54 -8.48
C ASN A 285 -1.47 -5.34 -9.75
N TYR A 286 -0.58 -6.33 -9.66
CA TYR A 286 -0.25 -7.23 -10.78
C TYR A 286 -1.50 -7.88 -11.38
N THR A 287 -2.34 -8.46 -10.51
CA THR A 287 -3.56 -9.19 -10.90
C THR A 287 -4.58 -8.24 -11.53
N SER A 288 -4.80 -7.09 -10.90
CA SER A 288 -5.74 -6.06 -11.34
C SER A 288 -5.36 -5.52 -12.72
N ILE A 289 -4.11 -5.11 -12.89
CA ILE A 289 -3.63 -4.47 -14.11
C ILE A 289 -3.64 -5.46 -15.28
N LEU A 290 -3.18 -6.70 -15.09
CA LEU A 290 -3.22 -7.72 -16.16
C LEU A 290 -4.66 -8.11 -16.53
N SER A 291 -5.57 -8.16 -15.55
CA SER A 291 -7.00 -8.39 -15.83
C SER A 291 -7.60 -7.24 -16.65
N ALA A 292 -7.22 -5.99 -16.34
CA ALA A 292 -7.61 -4.83 -17.12
C ALA A 292 -7.08 -4.88 -18.56
N ILE A 293 -5.79 -5.17 -18.73
CA ILE A 293 -5.16 -5.35 -20.05
C ILE A 293 -5.88 -6.45 -20.85
N TYR A 294 -6.23 -7.57 -20.20
CA TYR A 294 -6.95 -8.66 -20.84
C TYR A 294 -8.34 -8.24 -21.31
N THR A 295 -9.15 -7.58 -20.46
CA THR A 295 -10.50 -7.14 -20.88
C THR A 295 -10.44 -6.07 -21.97
N ILE A 296 -9.44 -5.17 -21.94
CA ILE A 296 -9.22 -4.18 -23.01
C ILE A 296 -8.91 -4.90 -24.33
N ALA A 297 -7.99 -5.88 -24.33
CA ALA A 297 -7.63 -6.64 -25.53
C ALA A 297 -8.83 -7.41 -26.12
N LYS A 298 -9.71 -7.93 -25.26
CA LYS A 298 -10.92 -8.65 -25.67
C LYS A 298 -12.12 -7.74 -25.94
N LYS A 299 -12.03 -6.45 -25.58
CA LYS A 299 -13.14 -5.50 -25.56
C LYS A 299 -14.35 -5.98 -24.73
N SER A 300 -14.16 -6.93 -23.82
CA SER A 300 -15.28 -7.50 -23.06
C SER A 300 -15.89 -6.48 -22.08
N TYR A 301 -15.11 -5.48 -21.66
CA TYR A 301 -15.57 -4.37 -20.82
C TYR A 301 -16.69 -3.55 -21.48
N GLU A 302 -16.82 -3.52 -22.81
CA GLU A 302 -17.81 -2.70 -23.52
C GLU A 302 -19.26 -3.03 -23.08
N THR A 303 -19.48 -4.28 -22.70
CA THR A 303 -20.78 -4.83 -22.26
C THR A 303 -21.10 -4.60 -20.78
N ILE A 304 -20.14 -4.13 -19.99
CA ILE A 304 -20.31 -3.88 -18.56
C ILE A 304 -21.12 -2.60 -18.37
N SER A 305 -22.04 -2.60 -17.39
CA SER A 305 -22.80 -1.41 -17.06
C SER A 305 -21.98 -0.43 -16.21
N ILE A 306 -22.16 0.87 -16.48
CA ILE A 306 -21.59 1.95 -15.68
C ILE A 306 -22.26 2.01 -14.29
N GLU A 307 -23.52 1.60 -14.14
CA GLU A 307 -24.20 1.66 -12.83
C GLU A 307 -23.54 0.77 -11.77
N GLU A 308 -22.79 -0.26 -12.16
CA GLU A 308 -22.04 -1.10 -11.24
C GLU A 308 -20.85 -0.35 -10.59
N TYR A 309 -20.33 0.70 -11.24
CA TYR A 309 -19.22 1.50 -10.71
C TYR A 309 -19.62 2.24 -9.43
N GLU A 310 -20.84 2.77 -9.38
CA GLU A 310 -21.38 3.49 -8.21
C GLU A 310 -21.71 2.56 -7.02
N LYS A 311 -21.67 1.23 -7.22
CA LYS A 311 -21.84 0.26 -6.14
C LYS A 311 -20.53 -0.04 -5.41
N ILE A 312 -19.40 0.34 -5.98
CA ILE A 312 -18.11 0.24 -5.30
C ILE A 312 -18.11 1.30 -4.17
N PRO A 313 -17.92 0.91 -2.90
CA PRO A 313 -17.97 1.85 -1.80
C PRO A 313 -16.86 2.90 -1.93
N GLU A 314 -17.13 4.13 -1.49
CA GLU A 314 -16.08 5.15 -1.38
C GLU A 314 -15.06 4.80 -0.28
N ASN A 315 -13.97 5.54 -0.23
CA ASN A 315 -13.02 5.47 0.88
C ASN A 315 -13.46 6.36 2.05
N ASP A 316 -13.26 5.88 3.27
CA ASP A 316 -13.33 6.66 4.50
C ASP A 316 -11.97 6.59 5.21
N ARG A 317 -11.67 7.53 6.11
CA ARG A 317 -10.37 7.59 6.81
C ARG A 317 -10.55 7.38 8.31
N LYS A 318 -10.91 6.16 8.68
CA LYS A 318 -11.29 5.80 10.05
C LYS A 318 -10.49 4.64 10.65
N LEU A 319 -9.37 4.26 10.04
CA LEU A 319 -8.48 3.23 10.57
C LEU A 319 -7.35 3.81 11.42
N PHE A 320 -7.10 3.16 12.55
CA PHE A 320 -5.90 3.31 13.38
C PHE A 320 -5.03 2.05 13.28
N ASP A 321 -3.75 2.16 13.61
CA ASP A 321 -2.90 0.96 13.75
C ASP A 321 -3.33 0.13 14.96
N LEU A 322 -3.58 0.80 16.09
CA LEU A 322 -4.12 0.19 17.30
C LEU A 322 -5.33 0.99 17.80
N LYS A 323 -6.46 0.30 18.00
CA LYS A 323 -7.64 0.83 18.67
C LYS A 323 -7.80 0.15 20.03
N ILE A 324 -7.94 0.94 21.09
CA ILE A 324 -8.27 0.44 22.43
C ILE A 324 -9.66 0.95 22.78
N THR A 325 -10.58 0.07 23.17
CA THR A 325 -11.97 0.45 23.44
C THR A 325 -12.33 0.34 24.91
N GLY A 326 -13.10 1.30 25.42
CA GLY A 326 -13.72 1.22 26.74
C GLY A 326 -12.77 1.29 27.94
N VAL A 327 -11.52 1.74 27.76
CA VAL A 327 -10.54 1.70 28.84
C VAL A 327 -10.83 2.72 29.95
N ASN A 328 -10.61 2.32 31.20
CA ASN A 328 -10.71 3.21 32.35
C ASN A 328 -9.46 4.10 32.46
N TYR A 329 -9.65 5.41 32.57
CA TYR A 329 -8.60 6.40 32.73
C TYR A 329 -8.88 7.28 33.96
N ASN A 330 -7.98 7.22 34.96
CA ASN A 330 -8.06 8.09 36.12
C ASN A 330 -7.39 9.43 35.81
N LEU A 331 -8.17 10.51 35.89
CA LEU A 331 -7.67 11.87 35.75
C LEU A 331 -8.19 12.73 36.89
N MET A 332 -7.25 13.31 37.66
CA MET A 332 -7.53 14.17 38.81
C MET A 332 -8.48 13.50 39.82
N GLY A 333 -8.33 12.20 40.05
CA GLY A 333 -9.11 11.43 41.02
C GLY A 333 -10.49 10.96 40.52
N ASN A 334 -10.89 11.31 39.29
CA ASN A 334 -12.12 10.83 38.67
C ASN A 334 -11.80 9.74 37.64
N ASN A 335 -12.69 8.76 37.51
CA ASN A 335 -12.56 7.71 36.50
C ASN A 335 -13.39 8.05 35.25
N TYR A 336 -12.76 7.92 34.08
CA TYR A 336 -13.39 8.14 32.77
C TYR A 336 -13.27 6.89 31.92
N THR A 337 -14.28 6.60 31.12
CA THR A 337 -14.22 5.56 30.09
C THR A 337 -13.97 6.23 28.76
N ILE A 338 -12.92 5.80 28.05
CA ILE A 338 -12.53 6.37 26.76
C ILE A 338 -12.11 5.28 25.78
N ASP A 339 -12.23 5.55 24.48
CA ASP A 339 -11.49 4.84 23.45
C ASP A 339 -10.22 5.62 23.09
N LEU A 340 -9.19 4.90 22.61
CA LEU A 340 -7.95 5.47 22.08
C LEU A 340 -7.70 4.98 20.66
N GLY A 341 -7.43 5.90 19.75
CA GLY A 341 -6.96 5.62 18.40
C GLY A 341 -5.47 5.96 18.29
N ILE A 342 -4.63 4.98 17.98
CA ILE A 342 -3.18 5.11 17.98
C ILE A 342 -2.63 4.80 16.58
N ASN A 343 -1.77 5.69 16.09
CA ASN A 343 -1.03 5.49 14.84
C ASN A 343 0.45 5.29 15.11
N GLN A 344 1.00 4.24 14.51
CA GLN A 344 2.40 3.87 14.45
C GLN A 344 3.08 4.67 13.34
N VAL A 345 3.28 5.98 13.58
CA VAL A 345 3.82 6.91 12.59
C VAL A 345 5.28 6.56 12.28
N GLU A 346 5.54 6.31 11.00
CA GLU A 346 6.88 6.09 10.48
C GLU A 346 7.65 7.40 10.34
N VAL A 347 8.92 7.37 10.72
CA VAL A 347 9.86 8.46 10.59
C VAL A 347 11.06 7.96 9.79
N ASP A 348 11.36 8.68 8.72
CA ASP A 348 12.41 8.31 7.79
C ASP A 348 13.82 8.47 8.40
N TYR A 349 14.73 7.56 8.06
CA TYR A 349 16.15 7.76 8.31
C TYR A 349 16.79 8.59 7.18
N PRO A 350 17.87 9.34 7.44
CA PRO A 350 18.52 10.21 6.45
C PRO A 350 18.98 9.51 5.16
N GLU A 351 19.26 8.19 5.21
CA GLU A 351 19.65 7.41 4.03
C GLU A 351 18.46 6.99 3.16
N HIS A 352 17.22 7.23 3.62
CA HIS A 352 15.96 6.94 2.94
C HIS A 352 15.73 5.46 2.61
N ASN A 353 16.47 4.55 3.23
CA ASN A 353 16.41 3.10 3.00
C ASN A 353 15.56 2.35 4.04
N THR A 354 15.31 2.97 5.18
CA THR A 354 14.57 2.38 6.31
C THR A 354 13.95 3.50 7.14
N PHE A 355 13.14 3.13 8.10
CA PHE A 355 12.43 4.06 8.98
C PHE A 355 12.38 3.49 10.40
N TRP A 356 11.86 4.30 11.32
CA TRP A 356 11.57 3.93 12.70
C TRP A 356 10.22 4.50 13.11
N TYR A 357 9.68 4.09 14.25
CA TYR A 357 8.36 4.54 14.69
C TYR A 357 8.44 5.60 15.77
N SER A 358 7.69 6.67 15.55
CA SER A 358 7.37 7.66 16.57
C SER A 358 5.85 7.78 16.68
N SER A 359 5.25 6.78 17.32
CA SER A 359 3.79 6.62 17.35
C SER A 359 3.11 7.73 18.15
N ARG A 360 1.83 7.95 17.86
CA ARG A 360 1.02 9.01 18.46
C ARG A 360 -0.38 8.50 18.79
N VAL A 361 -0.93 8.96 19.91
CA VAL A 361 -2.40 8.97 20.08
C VAL A 361 -2.92 9.95 19.03
N LEU A 362 -3.67 9.46 18.05
CA LEU A 362 -4.24 10.30 17.00
C LEU A 362 -5.57 10.90 17.45
N ASP A 363 -6.38 10.14 18.18
CA ASP A 363 -7.65 10.59 18.74
C ASP A 363 -8.02 9.83 20.02
N GLN A 364 -8.93 10.40 20.82
CA GLN A 364 -9.45 9.78 22.05
C GLN A 364 -10.88 10.24 22.36
N GLY A 365 -11.68 9.38 22.99
CA GLY A 365 -13.06 9.69 23.35
C GLY A 365 -14.03 8.64 22.84
N ASP A 366 -15.09 9.06 22.14
CA ASP A 366 -16.00 8.14 21.44
C ASP A 366 -15.46 7.83 20.05
N LEU A 367 -14.89 6.62 19.89
CA LEU A 367 -14.39 6.12 18.62
C LEU A 367 -15.24 4.95 18.12
N SER A 368 -16.53 4.90 18.49
CA SER A 368 -17.45 3.82 18.12
C SER A 368 -17.63 3.64 16.61
N THR A 369 -17.43 4.69 15.81
CA THR A 369 -17.50 4.64 14.35
C THR A 369 -16.15 4.40 13.66
N TYR A 370 -15.07 4.24 14.41
CA TYR A 370 -13.71 4.04 13.91
C TYR A 370 -13.26 2.59 14.07
N TYR A 371 -12.17 2.23 13.41
CA TYR A 371 -11.66 0.87 13.31
C TYR A 371 -10.16 0.83 13.60
N GLY A 372 -9.62 -0.36 13.87
CA GLY A 372 -8.20 -0.57 14.07
C GLY A 372 -7.72 -1.80 13.31
N TYR A 373 -6.49 -1.76 12.78
CA TYR A 373 -5.81 -2.97 12.30
C TYR A 373 -5.67 -3.99 13.43
N GLU A 374 -5.30 -3.51 14.61
CA GLU A 374 -5.39 -4.22 15.88
C GLU A 374 -6.43 -3.53 16.78
N THR A 375 -7.32 -4.31 17.41
CA THR A 375 -8.31 -3.79 18.37
C THR A 375 -8.25 -4.56 19.68
N LEU A 376 -8.18 -3.85 20.79
CA LEU A 376 -8.25 -4.41 22.14
C LEU A 376 -9.48 -3.86 22.87
N ASP A 377 -10.39 -4.75 23.28
CA ASP A 377 -11.40 -4.43 24.29
C ASP A 377 -10.74 -4.32 25.67
N ALA A 378 -10.68 -3.10 26.18
CA ALA A 378 -10.06 -2.77 27.45
C ALA A 378 -11.07 -2.34 28.52
N SER A 379 -12.35 -2.72 28.38
CA SER A 379 -13.45 -2.34 29.29
C SER A 379 -13.20 -2.70 30.76
N GLU A 380 -12.46 -3.79 31.01
CA GLU A 380 -12.11 -4.25 32.35
C GLU A 380 -10.75 -3.74 32.85
N TYR A 381 -10.07 -2.92 32.06
CA TYR A 381 -8.71 -2.48 32.35
C TYR A 381 -8.67 -1.01 32.71
N THR A 382 -7.68 -0.66 33.53
CA THR A 382 -7.34 0.70 33.90
C THR A 382 -5.96 1.06 33.39
N ILE A 383 -5.82 2.24 32.78
CA ILE A 383 -4.55 2.78 32.35
C ILE A 383 -3.68 3.12 33.55
N GLN A 384 -2.45 2.60 33.55
CA GLN A 384 -1.42 2.88 34.53
C GLN A 384 -0.23 3.58 33.89
N GLN A 385 0.30 4.59 34.58
CA GLN A 385 1.50 5.29 34.15
C GLN A 385 2.71 4.34 34.16
N ALA A 386 3.45 4.36 33.05
CA ALA A 386 4.72 3.66 32.96
C ALA A 386 5.79 4.25 33.89
N LYS A 387 6.57 3.38 34.53
CA LYS A 387 7.61 3.73 35.51
C LYS A 387 9.01 3.65 34.89
N ALA A 388 9.97 4.33 35.51
CA ALA A 388 11.39 4.09 35.25
C ALA A 388 11.92 2.92 36.09
N TYR A 389 12.68 2.04 35.45
CA TYR A 389 13.46 1.01 36.13
C TYR A 389 14.42 1.66 37.16
N PRO A 390 14.45 1.21 38.43
CA PRO A 390 15.13 1.93 39.51
C PRO A 390 16.66 1.99 39.37
N ARG A 391 17.26 1.05 38.64
CA ARG A 391 18.72 1.04 38.44
C ARG A 391 19.10 1.84 37.19
N THR A 392 20.01 2.79 37.37
CA THR A 392 20.68 3.47 36.26
C THR A 392 21.73 2.55 35.63
N LEU A 393 21.71 2.43 34.31
CA LEU A 393 22.64 1.60 33.53
C LEU A 393 23.70 2.46 32.83
N ASN A 394 24.87 1.87 32.56
CA ASN A 394 26.01 2.63 32.01
C ASN A 394 26.22 2.42 30.51
N SER A 395 25.58 1.43 29.90
CA SER A 395 25.78 1.08 28.49
C SER A 395 24.54 0.43 27.86
N LEU A 396 24.44 0.48 26.53
CA LEU A 396 23.39 -0.22 25.78
C LEU A 396 23.52 -1.75 25.91
N ALA A 397 24.72 -2.27 26.19
CA ALA A 397 24.93 -3.70 26.44
C ALA A 397 24.26 -4.14 27.74
N GLU A 398 24.29 -3.31 28.79
CA GLU A 398 23.55 -3.56 30.03
C GLU A 398 22.03 -3.52 29.79
N VAL A 399 21.54 -2.59 28.96
CA VAL A 399 20.11 -2.53 28.59
C VAL A 399 19.70 -3.81 27.84
N LYS A 400 20.50 -4.23 26.85
CA LYS A 400 20.26 -5.44 26.07
C LYS A 400 20.20 -6.71 26.93
N ALA A 401 20.93 -6.75 28.05
CA ALA A 401 20.97 -7.88 28.96
C ALA A 401 19.78 -7.96 29.93
N LEU A 402 18.89 -6.96 29.94
CA LEU A 402 17.70 -6.96 30.79
C LEU A 402 16.68 -7.99 30.29
N ASN A 403 15.93 -8.56 31.23
CA ASN A 403 14.72 -9.30 30.90
C ASN A 403 13.55 -8.30 30.70
N PHE A 404 13.33 -7.87 29.46
CA PHE A 404 12.28 -6.90 29.15
C PHE A 404 10.88 -7.37 29.55
N LYS A 405 10.60 -8.67 29.50
CA LYS A 405 9.31 -9.22 29.94
C LYS A 405 9.06 -8.94 31.41
N ASP A 406 10.03 -9.26 32.26
CA ASP A 406 9.92 -9.03 33.71
C ASP A 406 9.78 -7.53 34.02
N LEU A 407 10.49 -6.68 33.27
CA LEU A 407 10.40 -5.23 33.43
C LEU A 407 9.00 -4.71 33.10
N LEU A 408 8.46 -5.10 31.93
CA LEU A 408 7.12 -4.67 31.51
C LEU A 408 6.04 -5.21 32.45
N GLN A 409 6.14 -6.45 32.94
CA GLN A 409 5.21 -7.01 33.93
C GLN A 409 5.22 -6.26 35.26
N GLN A 410 6.33 -5.60 35.60
CA GLN A 410 6.45 -4.72 36.78
C GLN A 410 6.04 -3.27 36.49
N GLY A 411 5.59 -2.96 35.28
CA GLY A 411 5.17 -1.62 34.86
C GLY A 411 6.33 -0.68 34.51
N TYR A 412 7.53 -1.20 34.23
CA TYR A 412 8.67 -0.40 33.79
C TYR A 412 8.67 -0.21 32.27
N GLY A 413 8.36 0.99 31.81
CA GLY A 413 8.40 1.38 30.39
C GLY A 413 9.60 2.26 30.02
N PHE A 414 10.48 2.57 30.99
CA PHE A 414 11.65 3.43 30.80
C PHE A 414 12.88 2.88 31.53
N VAL A 415 14.06 3.05 30.93
CA VAL A 415 15.36 2.72 31.53
C VAL A 415 16.24 3.97 31.55
N ARG A 416 16.77 4.31 32.73
CA ARG A 416 17.67 5.45 32.88
C ARG A 416 19.11 5.06 32.57
N MET A 417 19.78 5.88 31.78
CA MET A 417 21.19 5.71 31.45
C MET A 417 22.06 6.83 32.02
N ALA A 418 23.24 6.49 32.54
CA ALA A 418 24.23 7.46 32.99
C ALA A 418 24.84 8.23 31.80
N LYS A 419 24.96 7.56 30.66
CA LYS A 419 25.39 8.12 29.37
C LYS A 419 24.44 7.63 28.30
N ILE A 420 23.82 8.56 27.59
CA ILE A 420 22.87 8.29 26.53
C ILE A 420 23.45 8.76 25.20
N PRO A 421 23.20 8.07 24.07
CA PRO A 421 23.70 8.52 22.77
C PRO A 421 23.08 9.89 22.43
N SER A 422 23.91 10.93 22.30
CA SER A 422 23.42 12.31 22.15
C SER A 422 22.81 12.62 20.77
N SER A 423 23.09 11.78 19.77
CA SER A 423 22.61 11.94 18.38
C SER A 423 21.45 11.00 18.03
N GLU A 424 21.13 10.02 18.87
CA GLU A 424 20.06 9.05 18.62
C GLU A 424 18.79 9.49 19.33
N ILE A 425 17.65 9.31 18.66
CA ILE A 425 16.31 9.66 19.16
C ILE A 425 15.42 8.43 19.37
N ASN A 426 15.93 7.25 19.03
CA ASN A 426 15.28 5.96 19.22
C ASN A 426 16.30 4.87 19.59
N SER A 427 15.82 3.71 20.02
CA SER A 427 16.64 2.55 20.33
C SER A 427 15.93 1.26 19.90
N PRO A 428 16.64 0.18 19.58
CA PRO A 428 16.03 -1.09 19.15
C PRO A 428 15.42 -1.89 20.30
N PHE A 429 15.32 -1.30 21.50
CA PHE A 429 14.79 -1.98 22.68
C PHE A 429 13.29 -1.75 22.81
N PRO A 430 12.52 -2.71 23.35
CA PRO A 430 11.08 -2.60 23.56
C PRO A 430 10.73 -1.74 24.79
N ILE A 431 11.53 -0.70 25.05
CA ILE A 431 11.44 0.19 26.21
C ILE A 431 12.10 1.53 25.87
N HIS A 432 11.66 2.62 26.50
CA HIS A 432 12.28 3.92 26.29
C HIS A 432 13.60 4.05 27.05
N LEU A 433 14.53 4.83 26.50
CA LEU A 433 15.76 5.22 27.21
C LEU A 433 15.63 6.67 27.64
N ILE A 434 16.02 6.96 28.88
CA ILE A 434 15.98 8.31 29.44
C ILE A 434 17.35 8.74 29.98
N GLY A 435 17.70 10.00 29.73
CA GLY A 435 18.94 10.60 30.19
C GLY A 435 18.99 10.73 31.72
N PRO A 436 20.17 10.99 32.31
CA PRO A 436 20.34 11.02 33.76
C PRO A 436 19.52 12.13 34.43
N LYS A 437 19.22 13.21 33.71
CA LYS A 437 18.47 14.38 34.22
C LYS A 437 17.02 14.42 33.76
N TYR A 438 16.60 13.52 32.88
CA TYR A 438 15.23 13.48 32.35
C TYR A 438 14.22 13.23 33.48
N LYS A 439 13.27 14.15 33.65
CA LYS A 439 12.16 13.99 34.58
C LYS A 439 10.98 13.40 33.83
N MET A 440 10.48 12.26 34.30
CA MET A 440 9.30 11.67 33.69
C MET A 440 8.08 12.56 33.97
N PRO A 441 7.37 13.01 32.92
CA PRO A 441 6.12 13.72 33.12
C PRO A 441 5.07 12.77 33.70
N GLU A 442 4.07 13.34 34.37
CA GLU A 442 2.83 12.62 34.68
C GLU A 442 2.12 12.23 33.38
N LEU A 443 1.51 11.05 33.35
CA LEU A 443 0.77 10.61 32.17
C LEU A 443 -0.50 11.44 32.00
N LYS A 444 -0.51 12.28 30.96
CA LYS A 444 -1.69 13.00 30.52
C LYS A 444 -2.02 12.60 29.09
N LEU A 445 -3.07 11.80 28.92
CA LEU A 445 -3.52 11.35 27.59
C LEU A 445 -4.17 12.50 26.82
N GLU A 446 -3.61 12.83 25.67
CA GLU A 446 -4.17 13.76 24.69
C GLU A 446 -3.65 13.43 23.28
N PRO A 447 -4.37 13.82 22.22
CA PRO A 447 -3.88 13.67 20.86
C PRO A 447 -2.48 14.31 20.69
N GLY A 448 -1.59 13.59 20.02
CA GLY A 448 -0.22 14.03 19.73
C GLY A 448 0.86 13.57 20.72
N ILE A 449 0.51 12.90 21.82
CA ILE A 449 1.53 12.32 22.71
C ILE A 449 2.03 10.96 22.20
N ASN A 450 3.23 10.55 22.63
CA ASN A 450 3.68 9.18 22.43
C ASN A 450 2.89 8.22 23.36
N PRO A 451 2.22 7.18 22.83
CA PRO A 451 1.44 6.26 23.65
C PRO A 451 2.36 5.26 24.34
N THR A 452 2.61 5.49 25.63
CA THR A 452 3.30 4.54 26.50
C THR A 452 2.66 4.45 27.88
N PHE A 453 2.01 3.32 28.16
CA PHE A 453 1.28 3.05 29.40
C PHE A 453 1.03 1.54 29.56
N PHE A 454 0.49 1.16 30.71
CA PHE A 454 0.15 -0.23 31.03
C PHE A 454 -1.35 -0.37 31.25
N LEU A 455 -1.90 -1.54 30.96
CA LEU A 455 -3.29 -1.87 31.23
C LEU A 455 -3.35 -2.89 32.37
N GLU A 456 -3.94 -2.44 33.48
CA GLU A 456 -4.07 -3.22 34.71
C GLU A 456 -5.50 -3.69 34.90
N LYS A 457 -5.65 -4.97 35.23
CA LYS A 457 -6.91 -5.57 35.69
C LYS A 457 -6.66 -6.23 37.04
N GLU A 458 -7.48 -5.89 38.04
CA GLU A 458 -7.41 -6.48 39.38
C GLU A 458 -6.02 -6.41 40.04
N GLY A 459 -5.30 -5.30 39.86
CA GLY A 459 -3.95 -5.10 40.43
C GLY A 459 -2.83 -5.81 39.66
N LYS A 460 -3.13 -6.44 38.52
CA LYS A 460 -2.17 -7.14 37.68
C LYS A 460 -2.07 -6.47 36.31
N VAL A 461 -0.85 -6.15 35.90
CA VAL A 461 -0.56 -5.63 34.57
C VAL A 461 -0.58 -6.79 33.57
N GLU A 462 -1.47 -6.74 32.59
CA GLU A 462 -1.60 -7.79 31.57
C GLU A 462 -1.21 -7.34 30.17
N TYR A 463 -1.34 -6.05 29.88
CA TYR A 463 -0.88 -5.48 28.62
C TYR A 463 0.01 -4.26 28.86
N ALA A 464 0.91 -4.03 27.91
CA ALA A 464 1.63 -2.78 27.78
C ALA A 464 1.36 -2.18 26.41
N VAL A 465 1.31 -0.86 26.33
CA VAL A 465 1.48 -0.13 25.08
C VAL A 465 2.81 0.58 25.19
N ILE A 466 3.76 0.27 24.31
CA ILE A 466 5.08 0.92 24.28
C ILE A 466 5.30 1.51 22.90
N ASN A 467 5.49 2.83 22.82
CA ASN A 467 5.59 3.54 21.55
C ASN A 467 4.45 3.15 20.59
N GLY A 468 3.22 3.04 21.10
CA GLY A 468 2.03 2.67 20.31
C GLY A 468 1.91 1.23 19.83
N PHE A 469 2.80 0.33 20.24
CA PHE A 469 2.68 -1.10 19.97
C PHE A 469 2.07 -1.81 21.18
N LEU A 470 1.05 -2.64 20.94
CA LEU A 470 0.44 -3.47 21.97
C LEU A 470 1.34 -4.67 22.28
N VAL A 471 1.47 -4.98 23.57
CA VAL A 471 2.20 -6.14 24.06
C VAL A 471 1.30 -6.92 25.02
N ASP A 472 0.98 -8.17 24.67
CA ASP A 472 0.33 -9.10 25.58
C ASP A 472 1.36 -9.77 26.49
N LEU A 473 1.38 -9.38 27.76
CA LEU A 473 2.36 -9.86 28.73
C LEU A 473 2.06 -11.27 29.25
N LYS A 474 0.88 -11.83 28.91
CA LYS A 474 0.50 -13.22 29.20
C LYS A 474 1.17 -14.18 28.22
N THR A 475 1.21 -13.84 26.94
CA THR A 475 1.85 -14.68 25.90
C THR A 475 3.37 -14.58 25.96
N GLY A 476 3.90 -13.41 26.34
CA GLY A 476 5.34 -13.16 26.50
C GLY A 476 6.09 -12.81 25.22
N THR A 477 5.40 -12.73 24.08
CA THR A 477 5.96 -12.21 22.83
C THR A 477 5.97 -10.68 22.89
N ILE A 478 7.11 -10.06 22.60
CA ILE A 478 7.27 -8.60 22.63
C ILE A 478 7.68 -8.14 21.24
N ASN A 479 6.71 -7.55 20.52
CA ASN A 479 6.90 -7.03 19.17
C ASN A 479 6.87 -5.50 19.18
N VAL A 480 7.91 -4.88 19.76
CA VAL A 480 8.07 -3.42 19.75
C VAL A 480 9.34 -3.09 18.95
N PRO A 481 9.22 -2.53 17.74
CA PRO A 481 10.38 -2.33 16.85
C PRO A 481 11.44 -1.38 17.42
N ASN A 482 10.98 -0.35 18.14
CA ASN A 482 11.88 0.60 18.79
C ASN A 482 11.20 1.32 19.97
N GLY A 483 12.02 1.70 20.95
CA GLY A 483 11.69 2.68 21.97
C GLY A 483 12.24 4.06 21.61
N MET A 484 11.62 5.11 22.11
CA MET A 484 12.13 6.49 22.06
C MET A 484 13.33 6.72 23.00
N ILE A 485 14.20 7.66 22.65
CA ILE A 485 15.27 8.20 23.51
C ILE A 485 14.89 9.63 23.94
N TYR A 486 14.90 9.90 25.25
CA TYR A 486 14.65 11.23 25.81
C TYR A 486 15.83 11.69 26.66
N ASN A 487 16.39 12.87 26.37
CA ASN A 487 17.62 13.36 27.03
C ASN A 487 17.36 14.23 28.26
#